data_AF-A0A923L3Q6-F1
#
_entry.id   AF-A0A923L3Q6-F1
#
_cell.length_a   1.000
_cell.length_b   1.000
_cell.length_c   1.000
_cell.angle_alpha   90.00
_cell.angle_beta   90.00
_cell.angle_gamma   90.00
#
_symmetry.space_group_name_H-M   'P 1'
#
loop_
_entity.id
_entity.type
_entity.pdbx_description
1 polymer ?
#
loop_
_entity_poly.entity_id
_entity_poly.type
_entity_poly.pdbx_seq_one_letter_code
_entity_poly.pdbx_strand_id
1 'polypeptide(L)' 'MNKTLHDYLLTRPDLVHFIRYNPEWYRFLSRDPNKIAEIEIEAKRFYGKTFSQKLEKVNQNVQMVGMLLQFVEMMKD' A
#
# COMPACT_ATOMS: atom_id res chain seq x y z
N MET A 1 -11.14 -22.05 4.87
CA MET A 1 -9.73 -21.62 4.87
C MET A 1 -8.89 -22.64 5.62
N ASN A 2 -7.77 -23.10 5.06
CA ASN A 2 -6.90 -24.11 5.70
C ASN A 2 -6.20 -23.53 6.95
N LYS A 3 -5.99 -24.34 7.99
CA LYS A 3 -5.29 -23.96 9.23
C LYS A 3 -3.89 -23.38 8.96
N THR A 4 -3.09 -23.97 8.07
CA THR A 4 -1.74 -23.48 7.76
C THR A 4 -1.76 -22.07 7.18
N LEU A 5 -2.74 -21.77 6.33
CA LEU A 5 -2.93 -20.44 5.75
C LEU A 5 -3.40 -19.44 6.81
N HIS A 6 -4.27 -19.85 7.72
CA HIS A 6 -4.69 -19.02 8.84
C HIS A 6 -3.50 -18.68 9.74
N ASP A 7 -2.69 -19.67 10.11
CA ASP A 7 -1.49 -19.48 10.93
C ASP A 7 -0.48 -18.55 10.21
N TYR A 8 -0.33 -18.67 8.90
CA TYR A 8 0.47 -17.75 8.08
C TYR A 8 -0.06 -16.30 8.14
N LEU A 9 -1.37 -16.11 7.94
CA LEU A 9 -1.99 -14.78 7.98
C LEU A 9 -1.85 -14.12 9.36
N LEU A 10 -1.86 -14.88 10.45
CA LEU A 10 -1.60 -14.34 11.78
C LEU A 10 -0.19 -13.71 11.91
N THR A 11 0.79 -14.22 11.17
CA THR A 11 2.15 -13.64 11.12
C THR A 11 2.26 -12.41 10.21
N ARG A 12 1.21 -12.13 9.41
CA ARG A 12 1.17 -11.08 8.37
C ARG A 12 -0.02 -10.14 8.56
N PRO A 13 0.01 -9.26 9.59
CA PRO A 13 -1.10 -8.35 9.88
C PRO A 13 -1.41 -7.38 8.73
N ASP A 14 -0.42 -7.07 7.90
CA ASP A 14 -0.59 -6.29 6.67
C ASP A 14 -1.55 -6.97 5.67
N LEU A 15 -1.38 -8.27 5.48
CA LEU A 15 -2.24 -9.07 4.61
C LEU A 15 -3.63 -9.24 5.21
N VAL A 16 -3.74 -9.47 6.52
CA VAL A 16 -5.03 -9.55 7.21
C VAL A 16 -5.83 -8.25 7.04
N HIS A 17 -5.18 -7.10 7.23
CA HIS A 17 -5.82 -5.81 7.04
C HIS A 17 -6.21 -5.62 5.56
N PHE A 18 -5.35 -5.98 4.60
CA PHE A 18 -5.68 -5.90 3.18
C PHE A 18 -6.92 -6.74 2.82
N ILE A 19 -6.99 -8.00 3.30
CA ILE A 19 -8.10 -8.91 3.03
C ILE A 19 -9.41 -8.39 3.67
N ARG A 20 -9.34 -7.73 4.84
CA ARG A 20 -10.53 -7.09 5.45
C ARG A 20 -11.09 -5.95 4.62
N TYR A 21 -10.24 -5.18 3.94
CA TYR A 21 -10.66 -4.12 3.01
C TYR A 21 -11.17 -4.68 1.68
N ASN A 22 -10.73 -5.88 1.30
CA ASN A 22 -11.00 -6.50 0.00
C ASN A 22 -11.60 -7.91 0.23
N PRO A 23 -12.86 -8.02 0.69
CA PRO A 23 -13.43 -9.26 1.21
C PRO A 23 -13.63 -10.37 0.17
N GLU A 24 -13.56 -10.08 -1.14
CA GLU A 24 -13.48 -11.10 -2.18
C GLU A 24 -12.31 -12.07 -1.98
N TRP A 25 -11.21 -11.61 -1.39
CA TRP A 25 -10.05 -12.47 -1.10
C TRP A 25 -10.33 -13.55 -0.07
N TYR A 26 -11.25 -13.34 0.89
CA TYR A 26 -11.70 -14.43 1.77
C TYR A 26 -12.35 -15.56 0.98
N ARG A 27 -13.14 -15.22 -0.05
CA ARG A 27 -13.78 -16.20 -0.93
C ARG A 27 -12.76 -16.92 -1.80
N PHE A 28 -11.78 -16.20 -2.36
CA PHE A 28 -10.72 -16.80 -3.17
C PHE A 28 -9.82 -17.72 -2.37
N LEU A 29 -9.33 -17.28 -1.21
CA LEU A 29 -8.50 -18.11 -0.31
C LEU A 29 -9.23 -19.33 0.25
N SER A 30 -10.55 -19.22 0.42
CA SER A 30 -11.34 -20.36 0.87
C SER A 30 -11.52 -21.43 -0.20
N ARG A 31 -11.46 -21.05 -1.49
CA ARG A 31 -11.57 -21.96 -2.63
C ARG A 31 -10.22 -22.50 -3.08
N ASP A 32 -9.19 -21.64 -3.08
CA ASP A 32 -7.83 -21.98 -3.46
C ASP A 32 -6.83 -21.26 -2.54
N PRO A 33 -6.23 -21.98 -1.57
CA PRO A 33 -5.27 -21.38 -0.66
C PRO A 33 -3.95 -20.98 -1.34
N ASN A 34 -3.66 -21.45 -2.57
CA ASN A 34 -2.43 -21.11 -3.29
C ASN A 34 -2.42 -19.66 -3.80
N LYS A 35 -3.58 -18.99 -3.80
CA LYS A 35 -3.72 -17.57 -4.18
C LYS A 35 -3.07 -16.58 -3.20
N ILE A 36 -2.47 -17.06 -2.12
CA ILE A 36 -1.77 -16.21 -1.16
C ILE A 36 -0.65 -15.39 -1.82
N ALA A 37 0.04 -15.93 -2.84
CA ALA A 37 1.06 -15.21 -3.58
C ALA A 37 0.48 -14.02 -4.38
N GLU A 38 -0.71 -14.18 -4.97
CA GLU A 38 -1.42 -13.11 -5.67
C GLU A 38 -1.81 -11.99 -4.68
N ILE A 39 -2.31 -12.37 -3.50
CA ILE A 39 -2.66 -11.43 -2.42
C ILE A 39 -1.45 -10.60 -1.98
N GLU A 40 -0.27 -11.19 -1.89
CA GLU A 40 0.93 -10.44 -1.51
C GLU A 40 1.30 -9.37 -2.53
N ILE A 41 1.12 -9.66 -3.81
CA ILE A 41 1.37 -8.70 -4.90
C ILE A 41 0.33 -7.57 -4.83
N GLU A 42 -0.94 -7.90 -4.68
CA GLU A 42 -2.03 -6.91 -4.61
C GLU A 42 -1.97 -6.07 -3.33
N ALA A 43 -1.62 -6.66 -2.19
CA ALA A 43 -1.41 -5.92 -0.95
C ALA A 43 -0.25 -4.91 -1.09
N LYS A 44 0.84 -5.27 -1.78
CA LYS A 44 1.93 -4.33 -2.08
C LYS A 44 1.43 -3.16 -2.93
N ARG A 45 0.55 -3.41 -3.90
CA ARG A 45 -0.07 -2.36 -4.73
C ARG A 45 -0.99 -1.45 -3.89
N PHE A 46 -1.86 -2.06 -3.08
CA PHE A 46 -2.83 -1.38 -2.23
C PHE A 46 -2.20 -0.40 -1.22
N TYR A 47 -1.14 -0.82 -0.52
CA TYR A 47 -0.48 0.04 0.47
C TYR A 47 0.46 1.09 -0.14
N GLY A 48 0.47 1.27 -1.46
CA GLY A 48 1.44 2.15 -2.11
C GLY A 48 2.89 1.72 -1.85
N LYS A 49 3.12 0.43 -1.55
CA LYS A 49 4.45 -0.17 -1.57
C LYS A 49 4.90 -0.43 -3.01
N THR A 50 4.04 -0.20 -4.00
CA THR A 50 4.42 0.16 -5.36
C THR A 50 5.04 1.56 -5.37
N PHE A 51 6.31 1.62 -5.77
CA PHE A 51 7.21 2.78 -5.84
C PHE A 51 6.57 4.10 -6.32
N SER A 52 5.53 4.06 -7.17
CA SER A 52 4.88 5.23 -7.77
C SER A 52 4.18 6.17 -6.78
N GLN A 53 3.47 5.67 -5.76
CA GLN A 53 2.71 6.54 -4.84
C GLN A 53 3.61 7.30 -3.85
N LYS A 54 4.77 6.72 -3.52
CA LYS A 54 5.80 7.42 -2.72
C LYS A 54 6.48 8.51 -3.54
N LEU A 55 6.73 8.27 -4.83
CA LEU A 55 7.25 9.29 -5.75
C LEU A 55 6.29 10.47 -5.91
N GLU A 56 4.99 10.22 -6.02
CA GLU A 56 3.99 11.29 -6.16
C GLU A 56 3.95 12.23 -4.94
N LYS A 57 3.95 11.67 -3.72
CA LYS A 57 4.03 12.46 -2.49
C LYS A 57 5.34 13.23 -2.36
N VAL A 58 6.47 12.64 -2.76
CA VAL A 58 7.77 13.33 -2.77
C VAL A 58 7.76 14.50 -3.78
N ASN A 59 7.21 14.29 -4.98
CA ASN A 59 7.11 15.34 -6.00
C ASN A 59 6.22 16.51 -5.55
N GLN A 60 5.06 16.22 -4.94
CA GLN A 60 4.17 17.24 -4.37
C GLN A 60 4.86 18.06 -3.28
N ASN A 61 5.62 17.42 -2.39
CA ASN A 61 6.36 18.11 -1.34
C ASN A 61 7.47 19.01 -1.91
N VAL A 62 8.21 18.54 -2.92
CA VAL A 62 9.27 19.33 -3.57
C VAL A 62 8.70 20.53 -4.33
N GLN A 63 7.56 20.37 -5.03
CA GLN A 63 6.87 21.48 -5.69
C GLN A 63 6.42 22.55 -4.70
N MET A 64 5.86 22.13 -3.56
CA MET A 64 5.43 23.06 -2.50
C MET A 64 6.62 23.80 -1.88
N VAL A 65 7.74 23.11 -1.63
CA VAL A 65 8.98 23.75 -1.15
C VAL A 65 9.52 24.76 -2.18
N GLY A 66 9.51 24.43 -3.47
CA GLY A 66 9.92 25.36 -4.54
C GLY A 66 9.06 26.62 -4.59
N MET A 67 7.74 26.46 -4.47
CA MET A 67 6.79 27.58 -4.41
C MET A 67 7.07 28.47 -3.18
N LEU A 68 7.31 27.87 -2.01
CA LEU A 68 7.63 28.61 -0.79
C LEU A 68 8.95 29.38 -0.89
N LEU A 69 9.99 28.79 -1.49
CA LEU A 69 11.27 29.47 -1.72
C LEU A 69 11.10 30.67 -2.66
N GLN A 70 10.31 30.53 -3.74
CA GLN A 70 10.00 31.63 -4.64
C GLN A 70 9.26 32.78 -3.93
N PHE A 71 8.31 32.47 -3.04
CA PHE A 71 7.65 33.48 -2.22
C PHE A 71 8.61 34.22 -1.29
N VAL A 72 9.53 33.50 -0.65
CA VAL A 72 10.54 34.10 0.24
C VAL A 72 11.48 35.02 -0.54
N GLU A 73 11.87 34.63 -1.75
CA GLU A 73 12.73 35.43 -2.63
C GLU A 73 12.02 36.71 -3.08
N MET A 74 10.74 36.62 -3.44
CA MET A 74 9.89 37.77 -3.80
C MET A 74 9.65 38.75 -2.64
N MET A 75 9.68 38.30 -1.40
CA MET A 75 9.54 39.15 -0.20
C MET A 75 10.85 39.76 0.30
N LYS A 76 11.99 39.37 -0.30
CA LYS A 76 13.32 39.85 0.10
C LYS A 76 13.76 41.09 -0.69
N ASP A 77 13.03 41.45 -1.75
CA ASP A 77 13.10 42.73 -2.47
C ASP A 77 12.14 43.77 -1.87
#